data_AF-A0A0Q0H5S2-F1
#
_entry.id   AF-A0A0Q0H5S2-F1
#
_cell.length_a   1.000
_cell.length_b   1.000
_cell.length_c   1.000
_cell.angle_alpha   90.00
_cell.angle_beta   90.00
_cell.angle_gamma   90.00
#
_symmetry.space_group_name_H-M   'P 1'
#
loop_
_entity.id
_entity.type
_entity.pdbx_description
1 polymer ?
#
loop_
_entity_poly.entity_id
_entity_poly.type
_entity_poly.pdbx_seq_one_letter_code
_entity_poly.pdbx_strand_id
1 'polypeptide(L)' 'MKYSMSDLIYQGEKAGVHNWNTVSGNSFYWHPDWLHIAEDMTGHKATAKIETTAKVATQQQAQDTIVKHLNK' A
#
# COMPACT_ATOMS: atom_id res chain seq x y z
N MET A 1 -10.40 12.06 -11.32
CA MET A 1 -10.56 12.18 -9.85
C MET A 1 -9.19 11.99 -9.24
N LYS A 2 -8.80 12.82 -8.27
CA LYS A 2 -7.52 12.62 -7.56
C LYS A 2 -7.80 11.86 -6.27
N TYR A 3 -7.23 10.67 -6.12
CA TYR A 3 -7.21 9.95 -4.86
C TYR A 3 -6.29 10.65 -3.87
N SER A 4 -6.65 10.60 -2.59
CA SER A 4 -5.88 11.12 -1.47
C SER A 4 -5.72 10.04 -0.40
N MET A 5 -4.85 10.24 0.58
CA MET A 5 -4.73 9.29 1.70
C MET A 5 -6.05 9.09 2.45
N SER A 6 -6.90 10.11 2.48
CA SER A 6 -8.24 10.04 3.07
C SER A 6 -9.18 9.06 2.36
N ASP A 7 -8.92 8.72 1.10
CA ASP A 7 -9.69 7.74 0.33
C ASP A 7 -9.22 6.29 0.58
N LEU A 8 -8.14 6.11 1.34
CA LEU A 8 -7.63 4.83 1.79
C LEU A 8 -8.17 4.50 3.19
N ILE A 9 -9.03 3.49 3.24
CA ILE A 9 -9.61 2.96 4.45
C ILE A 9 -8.67 1.90 5.00
N TYR A 10 -7.89 2.26 6.03
CA TYR A 10 -7.00 1.32 6.70
C TYR A 10 -7.81 0.20 7.38
N GLN A 11 -7.56 -1.04 6.97
CA GLN A 11 -8.23 -2.23 7.51
C GLN A 11 -7.52 -2.82 8.73
N GLY A 12 -6.31 -2.33 9.03
CA GLY A 12 -5.47 -2.87 10.08
C GLY A 12 -4.30 -3.67 9.53
N GLU A 13 -3.70 -4.45 10.41
CA GLU A 13 -2.51 -5.25 10.13
C GLU A 13 -2.78 -6.71 10.49
N LYS A 14 -2.35 -7.63 9.63
CA LYS A 14 -2.44 -9.07 9.87
C LYS A 14 -1.10 -9.70 9.58
N ALA A 15 -0.48 -10.28 10.61
CA ALA A 15 0.83 -10.93 10.52
C ALA A 15 1.92 -10.02 9.91
N GLY A 16 1.97 -8.73 10.33
CA GLY A 16 2.92 -7.75 9.80
C GLY A 16 2.49 -7.11 8.47
N VAL A 17 1.49 -7.67 7.79
CA VAL A 17 0.98 -7.13 6.52
C VAL A 17 -0.13 -6.13 6.82
N HIS A 18 0.14 -4.86 6.55
CA HIS A 18 -0.83 -3.79 6.57
C HIS A 18 -1.75 -3.88 5.36
N ASN A 19 -3.04 -3.62 5.58
CA ASN A 19 -4.06 -3.66 4.54
C ASN A 19 -4.83 -2.33 4.47
N TRP A 20 -5.08 -1.86 3.26
CA TRP A 20 -5.95 -0.72 2.96
C TRP A 20 -6.93 -1.06 1.86
N ASN A 21 -8.16 -0.58 2.02
CA ASN A 21 -9.17 -0.64 0.98
C ASN A 21 -9.41 0.76 0.42
N THR A 22 -9.61 0.87 -0.89
CA THR A 22 -10.11 2.11 -1.49
C THR A 22 -11.61 2.15 -1.45
N VAL A 23 -12.17 3.36 -1.47
CA VAL A 23 -13.60 3.60 -1.70
C VAL A 23 -14.13 2.98 -3.00
N SER A 24 -13.24 2.72 -3.98
CA SER A 24 -13.56 2.04 -5.24
C SER A 24 -13.58 0.51 -5.14
N GLY A 25 -13.21 -0.07 -4.00
CA GLY A 25 -13.25 -1.52 -3.74
C GLY A 25 -11.93 -2.27 -3.98
N ASN A 26 -10.83 -1.58 -4.30
CA ASN A 26 -9.52 -2.22 -4.42
C ASN A 26 -8.91 -2.46 -3.04
N SER A 27 -8.19 -3.56 -2.87
CA SER A 27 -7.47 -3.88 -1.64
C SER A 27 -5.96 -3.85 -1.89
N PHE A 28 -5.22 -3.22 -0.99
CA PHE A 28 -3.79 -3.04 -1.07
C PHE A 28 -3.13 -3.57 0.19
N TYR A 29 -2.12 -4.40 0.01
CA TYR A 29 -1.39 -5.07 1.07
C TYR A 29 0.07 -4.68 1.00
N TRP A 30 0.68 -4.48 2.16
CA TRP A 30 2.08 -4.11 2.26
C TRP A 30 2.68 -4.59 3.58
N HIS A 31 3.93 -5.04 3.55
CA HIS A 31 4.70 -5.41 4.74
C HIS A 31 5.89 -4.46 4.89
N PRO A 32 6.35 -4.11 6.10
CA PRO A 32 7.55 -3.27 6.31
C PRO A 32 8.81 -3.74 5.57
N ASP A 33 8.98 -5.06 5.48
CA ASP A 33 10.06 -5.70 4.72
C ASP A 33 9.85 -5.70 3.20
N TRP A 34 8.64 -5.39 2.72
CA TRP A 34 8.35 -5.28 1.30
C TRP A 34 8.61 -3.84 0.84
N LEU A 35 9.41 -3.70 -0.21
CA LEU A 35 9.64 -2.43 -0.89
C LEU A 35 8.62 -2.22 -2.01
N HIS A 36 7.45 -2.87 -1.92
CA HIS A 36 6.38 -2.83 -2.89
C HIS A 36 5.03 -3.07 -2.23
N ILE A 37 3.99 -2.52 -2.84
CA ILE A 37 2.58 -2.76 -2.55
C ILE A 37 2.13 -3.95 -3.39
N ALA A 38 1.28 -4.80 -2.82
CA ALA A 38 0.61 -5.87 -3.51
C ALA A 38 -0.92 -5.76 -3.46
N GLU A 39 -1.61 -6.42 -4.39
CA GLU A 39 -3.09 -6.54 -4.37
C GLU A 39 -3.58 -7.76 -3.59
N ASP A 40 -2.65 -8.56 -3.04
CA ASP A 40 -2.95 -9.74 -2.23
C ASP A 40 -2.09 -9.78 -0.96
N MET A 41 -2.62 -10.44 0.09
CA MET A 41 -1.95 -10.62 1.38
C MET A 41 -0.63 -11.40 1.28
N THR A 42 -0.37 -12.09 0.17
CA THR A 42 0.80 -12.95 0.00
C THR A 42 1.99 -12.20 -0.63
N GLY A 43 1.76 -11.00 -1.16
CA GLY A 43 2.80 -10.16 -1.75
C GLY A 43 3.20 -10.56 -3.18
N HIS A 44 2.51 -11.54 -3.77
CA HIS A 44 2.87 -12.09 -5.09
C HIS A 44 2.47 -11.16 -6.23
N LYS A 45 1.32 -10.47 -6.11
CA LYS A 45 0.87 -9.48 -7.10
C LYS A 45 1.39 -8.09 -6.75
N ALA A 46 2.69 -7.86 -6.97
CA ALA A 46 3.28 -6.54 -6.80
C ALA A 46 2.69 -5.52 -7.80
N THR A 47 2.08 -4.46 -7.30
CA THR A 47 1.39 -3.43 -8.08
C THR A 47 2.23 -2.18 -8.25
N ALA A 48 2.89 -1.76 -7.16
CA ALA A 48 3.65 -0.52 -7.11
C ALA A 48 4.89 -0.69 -6.23
N LYS A 49 6.01 -0.08 -6.64
CA LYS A 49 7.26 -0.10 -5.87
C LYS A 49 7.33 1.12 -4.97
N ILE A 50 7.73 0.92 -3.72
CA ILE A 50 7.97 2.01 -2.77
C ILE A 50 9.40 2.53 -2.98
N GLU A 51 9.51 3.82 -3.22
CA GLU A 51 10.79 4.51 -3.29
C GLU A 51 11.23 4.90 -1.88
N THR A 52 12.12 4.10 -1.30
CA THR A 52 12.74 4.38 0.00
C THR A 52 14.24 4.16 -0.06
N THR A 53 14.99 4.96 0.68
CA THR A 53 16.44 4.80 0.88
C THR A 53 16.76 3.98 2.13
N ALA A 54 15.75 3.65 2.93
CA ALA A 54 15.88 2.82 4.12
C ALA A 54 15.77 1.33 3.78
N LYS A 55 16.24 0.48 4.69
CA LYS A 55 16.18 -0.98 4.55
C LYS A 55 14.76 -1.54 4.68
N VAL A 56 13.88 -0.82 5.36
CA VAL A 56 12.45 -1.09 5.50
C VAL A 56 11.66 0.14 5.05
N ALA A 57 10.52 -0.07 4.39
CA ALA A 57 9.62 1.02 4.07
C ALA A 57 8.78 1.39 5.31
N THR A 58 8.26 2.61 5.36
CA THR A 58 7.31 3.03 6.40
C THR A 58 5.88 2.95 5.91
N GLN A 59 4.93 2.84 6.85
CA GLN A 59 3.50 2.82 6.55
C GLN A 59 3.07 4.04 5.71
N GLN A 60 3.62 5.21 6.03
CA GLN A 60 3.32 6.44 5.30
C GLN A 60 3.84 6.38 3.85
N GLN A 61 5.05 5.86 3.62
CA GLN A 61 5.57 5.66 2.27
C GLN A 61 4.74 4.67 1.46
N ALA A 62 4.22 3.64 2.11
CA ALA A 62 3.31 2.68 1.49
C ALA A 62 2.00 3.36 1.06
N GLN A 63 1.38 4.14 1.95
CA GLN A 63 0.18 4.92 1.64
C GLN A 63 0.41 5.90 0.49
N ASP A 64 1.52 6.66 0.51
CA ASP A 64 1.90 7.58 -0.57
C ASP A 64 2.04 6.83 -1.91
N THR A 65 2.65 5.65 -1.89
CA THR A 65 2.83 4.82 -3.08
C THR A 65 1.50 4.33 -3.63
N ILE A 66 0.57 3.90 -2.76
CA ILE A 66 -0.79 3.50 -3.17
C ILE A 66 -1.52 4.68 -3.79
N VAL A 67 -1.55 5.84 -3.13
CA VAL A 67 -2.21 7.06 -3.64
C VAL A 67 -1.61 7.49 -4.98
N LYS A 68 -0.27 7.47 -5.11
CA LYS A 68 0.43 7.79 -6.36
C LYS A 68 0.09 6.80 -7.48
N HIS A 69 -0.05 5.51 -7.15
CA HIS A 69 -0.46 4.48 -8.10
C HIS A 69 -1.90 4.68 -8.59
N LEU A 70 -2.82 5.00 -7.68
CA LEU A 70 -4.23 5.27 -8.01
C LEU A 70 -4.44 6.56 -8.83
N ASN A 71 -3.51 7.51 -8.71
CA ASN A 71 -3.52 8.78 -9.43
C ASN A 71 -2.76 8.77 -10.76
N LYS A 72 -2.18 7.62 -11.13
CA LYS A 72 -1.43 7.46 -12.37
C LYS A 72 -2.35 7.31 -13.57
#